data_AF-A0A7Y3KM73-F1
#
_entry.id   AF-A0A7Y3KM73-F1
#
_cell.length_a   1.000
_cell.length_b   1.000
_cell.length_c   1.000
_cell.angle_alpha   90.00
_cell.angle_beta   90.00
_cell.angle_gamma   90.00
#
_symmetry.space_group_name_H-M   'P 1'
#
loop_
_entity.id
_entity.type
_entity.pdbx_description
1 polymer ?
#
loop_
_entity_poly.entity_id
_entity_poly.type
_entity_poly.pdbx_seq_one_letter_code
_entity_poly.pdbx_strand_id
1 'polypeptide(L)'
;MANFRPEKSSIIFLDIETAPATASFNEIPLPLQQLWEEKMVRQKRLKEGETPAEAWKQGGLFAEFGKIICIGVGFFEKESFQVRAFYGDDESKILKGFADFIEQFIQFRKKAIQLCAHNGKEFDYPYIARRMLINKLPIPGILDNAGKKPWEVALLDTLELWKFGDNKAYTSLNLLAFIFGLPSPKQDMDGSMVGDAYWKDGDLDRIVQYCCR
;
A
#
# COMPACT_ATOMS: atom_id res chain seq x y z
N MET A 1 12.35 -32.71 0.70
CA MET A 1 12.32 -31.28 0.31
C MET A 1 11.69 -30.51 1.46
N ALA A 2 12.46 -29.68 2.17
CA ALA A 2 11.92 -28.92 3.28
C ALA A 2 10.91 -27.91 2.74
N ASN A 3 9.68 -27.95 3.25
CA ASN A 3 8.69 -26.91 3.03
C ASN A 3 9.26 -25.61 3.60
N PHE A 4 9.80 -24.74 2.74
CA PHE A 4 10.36 -23.44 3.12
C PHE A 4 9.20 -22.47 3.40
N ARG A 5 8.46 -22.72 4.47
CA ARG A 5 7.52 -21.73 5.01
C ARG A 5 8.35 -20.79 5.89
N PRO A 6 8.38 -19.48 5.60
CA PRO A 6 9.14 -18.54 6.41
C PRO A 6 8.71 -18.58 7.88
N GLU A 7 9.67 -18.46 8.79
CA GLU A 7 9.37 -18.29 10.22
C GLU A 7 8.51 -17.04 10.40
N LYS A 8 7.46 -17.10 11.24
CA LYS A 8 6.56 -15.97 11.49
C LYS A 8 7.30 -14.69 11.91
N SER A 9 8.40 -14.83 12.65
CA SER A 9 9.26 -13.71 13.09
C SER A 9 10.06 -13.03 11.98
N SER A 10 10.06 -13.60 10.78
CA SER A 10 10.77 -13.10 9.60
C SER A 10 9.86 -12.37 8.62
N ILE A 11 8.56 -12.24 8.93
CA ILE A 11 7.58 -11.60 8.05
C ILE A 11 7.10 -10.30 8.70
N ILE A 12 7.12 -9.23 7.91
CA ILE A 12 6.42 -7.98 8.22
C ILE A 12 5.23 -7.89 7.27
N PHE A 13 4.03 -7.92 7.82
CA PHE A 13 2.80 -7.65 7.11
C PHE A 13 2.67 -6.15 6.89
N LEU A 14 2.24 -5.75 5.71
CA LEU A 14 2.19 -4.37 5.25
C LEU A 14 0.85 -4.11 4.58
N ASP A 15 0.30 -2.94 4.87
CA ASP A 15 -0.83 -2.34 4.17
C ASP A 15 -0.62 -0.82 4.10
N ILE A 16 -1.11 -0.18 3.03
CA ILE A 16 -1.04 1.28 2.88
C ILE A 16 -2.40 1.88 2.56
N GLU A 17 -2.63 3.08 3.08
CA GLU A 17 -3.76 3.91 2.69
C GLU A 17 -3.27 5.15 1.97
N THR A 18 -3.96 5.45 0.86
CA THR A 18 -3.58 6.53 -0.04
C THR A 18 -4.78 7.43 -0.33
N ALA A 19 -4.50 8.69 -0.58
CA ALA A 19 -5.48 9.68 -0.98
C ALA A 19 -4.99 10.43 -2.23
N PRO A 20 -5.87 11.09 -3.00
CA PRO A 20 -5.44 12.07 -4.00
C PRO A 20 -4.50 13.11 -3.36
N ALA A 21 -3.53 13.61 -4.13
CA ALA A 21 -2.48 14.51 -3.60
C ALA A 21 -3.05 15.82 -3.03
N THR A 22 -4.23 16.23 -3.50
CA THR A 22 -5.00 17.41 -3.07
C THR A 22 -6.47 17.03 -2.95
N ALA A 23 -7.25 17.83 -2.21
CA ALA A 23 -8.68 17.58 -2.04
C ALA A 23 -9.47 17.73 -3.34
N SER A 24 -9.03 18.65 -4.20
CA SER A 24 -9.66 18.96 -5.49
C SER A 24 -8.68 18.91 -6.64
N PHE A 25 -9.17 18.49 -7.81
CA PHE A 25 -8.45 18.53 -9.09
C PHE A 25 -7.95 19.95 -9.43
N ASN A 26 -8.67 20.99 -9.01
CA ASN A 26 -8.30 22.37 -9.32
C ASN A 26 -7.13 22.88 -8.45
N GLU A 27 -6.74 22.15 -7.42
CA GLU A 27 -5.64 22.53 -6.52
C GLU A 27 -4.27 22.04 -7.01
N ILE A 28 -4.25 21.07 -7.95
CA ILE A 28 -2.99 20.66 -8.58
C ILE A 28 -2.57 21.64 -9.69
N PRO A 29 -1.26 21.76 -9.98
CA PRO A 29 -0.79 22.60 -11.07
C PRO A 29 -1.37 22.20 -12.44
N LEU A 30 -1.64 23.18 -13.30
CA LEU A 30 -2.21 22.96 -14.63
C LEU A 30 -1.47 21.90 -15.49
N PRO A 31 -0.12 21.85 -15.50
CA PRO A 31 0.58 20.78 -16.22
C PRO A 31 0.25 19.38 -15.68
N LEU A 32 0.03 19.24 -14.37
CA LEU A 32 -0.33 17.96 -13.76
C LEU A 32 -1.79 17.59 -14.05
N GLN A 33 -2.68 18.58 -14.16
CA GLN A 33 -4.07 18.38 -14.60
C GLN A 33 -4.10 17.76 -16.00
N GLN A 34 -3.34 18.31 -16.95
CA GLN A 34 -3.25 17.79 -18.31
C GLN A 34 -2.73 16.35 -18.34
N LEU A 35 -1.66 16.05 -17.58
CA LEU A 35 -1.11 14.70 -17.48
C LEU A 35 -2.09 13.70 -16.86
N TRP A 36 -2.92 14.15 -15.90
CA TRP A 36 -4.00 13.34 -15.35
C TRP A 36 -5.05 13.01 -16.41
N GLU A 37 -5.54 14.03 -17.12
CA GLU A 37 -6.53 13.89 -18.19
C GLU A 37 -6.07 12.89 -19.26
N GLU A 38 -4.85 13.07 -19.77
CA GLU A 38 -4.23 12.18 -20.75
C GLU A 38 -4.17 10.74 -20.25
N LYS A 39 -3.77 10.53 -18.98
CA LYS A 39 -3.70 9.20 -18.38
C LYS A 39 -5.07 8.55 -18.27
N MET A 40 -6.08 9.28 -17.81
CA MET A 40 -7.44 8.76 -17.60
C MET A 40 -8.11 8.38 -18.92
N VAL A 41 -7.92 9.18 -19.97
CA VAL A 41 -8.41 8.88 -21.33
C VAL A 41 -7.67 7.69 -21.91
N ARG A 42 -6.32 7.71 -21.92
CA ARG A 42 -5.50 6.65 -22.52
C ARG A 42 -5.73 5.29 -21.89
N GLN A 43 -5.96 5.25 -20.58
CA GLN A 43 -6.23 4.01 -19.85
C GLN A 43 -7.72 3.64 -19.77
N LYS A 44 -8.62 4.42 -20.41
CA LYS A 44 -10.08 4.21 -20.37
C LYS A 44 -10.62 4.08 -18.95
N ARG A 45 -10.18 4.98 -18.06
CA ARG A 45 -10.53 5.00 -16.63
C ARG A 45 -11.74 5.88 -16.32
N LEU A 46 -12.17 6.71 -17.27
CA LEU A 46 -13.37 7.52 -17.14
C LEU A 46 -14.60 6.65 -17.37
N LYS A 47 -15.58 6.76 -16.48
CA LYS A 47 -16.92 6.23 -16.73
C LYS A 47 -17.64 7.04 -17.80
N GLU A 48 -18.70 6.50 -18.37
CA GLU A 48 -19.51 7.23 -19.35
C GLU A 48 -20.06 8.53 -18.74
N GLY A 49 -19.75 9.66 -19.37
CA GLY A 49 -20.12 11.00 -18.89
C GLY A 49 -19.28 11.55 -17.74
N GLU A 50 -18.32 10.79 -17.18
CA GLU A 50 -17.44 11.26 -16.10
C GLU A 50 -16.31 12.13 -16.65
N THR A 51 -16.14 13.30 -16.06
CA THR A 51 -15.04 14.22 -16.37
C THR A 51 -13.75 13.80 -15.64
N PRO A 52 -12.57 14.18 -16.16
CA PRO A 52 -11.31 13.94 -15.45
C PRO A 52 -11.26 14.52 -14.04
N ALA A 53 -11.88 15.69 -13.82
CA ALA A 53 -11.97 16.31 -12.51
C ALA A 53 -12.81 15.49 -11.52
N GLU A 54 -13.94 14.93 -11.95
CA GLU A 54 -14.77 14.03 -11.12
C GLU A 54 -14.05 12.71 -10.80
N ALA A 55 -13.22 12.25 -11.73
CA ALA A 55 -12.41 11.06 -11.54
C ALA A 55 -11.24 11.27 -10.57
N TRP A 56 -10.91 12.51 -10.17
CA TRP A 56 -9.80 12.84 -9.27
C TRP A 56 -9.84 12.12 -7.92
N LYS A 57 -11.03 11.72 -7.44
CA LYS A 57 -11.19 10.82 -6.28
C LYS A 57 -10.37 9.52 -6.38
N GLN A 58 -10.08 9.07 -7.60
CA GLN A 58 -9.25 7.91 -7.89
C GLN A 58 -7.74 8.21 -7.88
N GLY A 59 -7.34 9.47 -7.68
CA GLY A 59 -5.94 9.91 -7.70
C GLY A 59 -5.06 9.15 -6.72
N GLY A 60 -5.62 8.73 -5.58
CA GLY A 60 -4.95 7.86 -4.60
C GLY A 60 -4.46 6.52 -5.18
N LEU A 61 -5.06 6.01 -6.25
CA LEU A 61 -4.64 4.75 -6.89
C LEU A 61 -3.36 4.89 -7.72
N PHE A 62 -2.92 6.11 -7.98
CA PHE A 62 -1.78 6.39 -8.85
C PHE A 62 -0.71 7.17 -8.09
N ALA A 63 0.45 6.56 -7.90
CA ALA A 63 1.53 7.17 -7.12
C ALA A 63 1.99 8.53 -7.65
N GLU A 64 1.76 8.85 -8.93
CA GLU A 64 2.09 10.16 -9.50
C GLU A 64 1.10 11.27 -9.09
N PHE A 65 -0.12 10.91 -8.70
CA PHE A 65 -1.25 11.82 -8.44
C PHE A 65 -1.82 11.71 -7.02
N GLY A 66 -1.39 10.72 -6.25
CA GLY A 66 -1.78 10.52 -4.87
C GLY A 66 -0.67 10.84 -3.88
N LYS A 67 -0.96 10.53 -2.62
CA LYS A 67 -0.02 10.54 -1.49
C LYS A 67 -0.37 9.38 -0.56
N ILE A 68 0.64 8.83 0.12
CA ILE A 68 0.45 7.92 1.24
C ILE A 68 0.09 8.74 2.48
N ILE A 69 -0.95 8.31 3.19
CA ILE A 69 -1.42 8.95 4.43
C ILE A 69 -1.31 8.02 5.64
N CYS A 70 -1.23 6.71 5.42
CA CYS A 70 -0.98 5.72 6.45
C CYS A 70 -0.21 4.54 5.87
N ILE A 71 0.74 4.01 6.65
CA ILE A 71 1.39 2.72 6.43
C ILE A 71 1.21 1.90 7.70
N GLY A 72 0.45 0.82 7.62
CA GLY A 72 0.28 -0.16 8.68
C GLY A 72 1.32 -1.27 8.53
N VAL A 73 1.97 -1.64 9.64
CA VAL A 73 2.86 -2.80 9.69
C VAL A 73 2.51 -3.72 10.85
N GLY A 74 2.41 -5.01 10.56
CA GLY A 74 2.21 -6.07 11.54
C GLY A 74 3.41 -7.01 11.57
N PHE A 75 3.90 -7.38 12.74
CA PHE A 75 5.04 -8.30 12.84
C PHE A 75 5.02 -9.08 14.15
N PHE A 76 5.65 -10.25 14.16
CA PHE A 76 5.80 -11.03 15.38
C PHE A 76 7.05 -10.60 16.14
N GLU A 77 6.86 -10.24 17.41
CA GLU A 77 7.92 -10.13 18.40
C GLU A 77 7.78 -11.25 19.42
N LYS A 78 8.70 -12.22 19.35
CA LYS A 78 8.58 -13.51 20.03
C LYS A 78 7.24 -14.17 19.61
N GLU A 79 6.37 -14.47 20.57
CA GLU A 79 5.05 -15.06 20.31
C GLU A 79 3.92 -14.01 20.23
N SER A 80 4.24 -12.73 20.40
CA SER A 80 3.24 -11.65 20.36
C SER A 80 3.18 -10.98 18.99
N PHE A 81 1.97 -10.78 18.47
CA PHE A 81 1.77 -9.98 17.27
C PHE A 81 1.72 -8.50 17.67
N GLN A 82 2.57 -7.70 17.03
CA GLN A 82 2.69 -6.26 17.24
C GLN A 82 2.22 -5.54 15.98
N VAL A 83 1.51 -4.42 16.18
CA VAL A 83 1.05 -3.56 15.10
C VAL A 83 1.61 -2.16 15.31
N ARG A 84 2.05 -1.52 14.24
CA ARG A 84 2.55 -0.15 14.23
C ARG A 84 2.01 0.55 12.98
N ALA A 85 1.63 1.81 13.13
CA ALA A 85 1.22 2.67 12.02
C ALA A 85 2.16 3.86 11.90
N PHE A 86 2.43 4.28 10.66
CA PHE A 86 3.06 5.55 10.32
C PHE A 86 2.05 6.36 9.53
N TYR A 87 1.59 7.49 10.06
CA TYR A 87 0.49 8.24 9.46
C TYR A 87 0.59 9.74 9.76
N GLY A 88 -0.18 10.54 9.03
CA GLY A 88 -0.25 11.99 9.18
C GLY A 88 -0.34 12.74 7.85
N ASP A 89 -0.22 14.05 7.90
CA ASP A 89 -0.33 14.90 6.71
C ASP A 89 0.97 15.03 5.91
N ASP A 90 2.10 14.90 6.60
CA ASP A 90 3.45 15.02 6.03
C ASP A 90 3.94 13.64 5.54
N GLU A 91 3.68 13.34 4.27
CA GLU A 91 4.06 12.07 3.64
C GLU A 91 5.55 11.76 3.77
N SER A 92 6.42 12.78 3.72
CA SER A 92 7.87 12.60 3.85
C SER A 92 8.23 12.00 5.22
N LYS A 93 7.57 12.45 6.29
CA LYS A 93 7.74 11.88 7.64
C LYS A 93 7.23 10.44 7.73
N ILE A 94 6.10 10.14 7.09
CA ILE A 94 5.54 8.77 7.06
C ILE A 94 6.52 7.82 6.39
N LEU A 95 6.95 8.16 5.16
CA LEU A 95 7.86 7.36 4.36
C LEU A 95 9.20 7.17 5.04
N LYS A 96 9.76 8.24 5.62
CA LYS A 96 11.01 8.16 6.37
C LYS A 96 10.87 7.29 7.62
N GLY A 97 9.80 7.48 8.39
CA GLY A 97 9.54 6.67 9.59
C GLY A 97 9.43 5.18 9.28
N PHE A 98 8.73 4.84 8.20
CA PHE A 98 8.65 3.47 7.70
C PHE A 98 10.02 2.93 7.24
N ALA A 99 10.77 3.69 6.43
CA ALA A 99 12.09 3.31 5.96
C ALA A 99 13.05 3.03 7.13
N ASP A 100 13.15 3.97 8.07
CA ASP A 100 13.99 3.86 9.26
C ASP A 100 13.61 2.62 10.09
N PHE A 101 12.31 2.35 10.24
CA PHE A 101 11.82 1.16 10.93
C PHE A 101 12.25 -0.14 10.24
N ILE A 102 12.07 -0.25 8.94
CA ILE A 102 12.42 -1.45 8.18
C ILE A 102 13.93 -1.72 8.25
N GLU A 103 14.75 -0.69 8.05
CA GLU A 103 16.21 -0.82 8.13
C GLU A 103 16.68 -1.28 9.51
N GLN A 104 16.15 -0.65 10.57
CA GLN A 104 16.43 -1.05 11.95
C GLN A 104 15.97 -2.49 12.20
N PHE A 105 14.75 -2.85 11.78
CA PHE A 105 14.21 -4.19 11.99
C PHE A 105 15.08 -5.27 11.35
N ILE A 106 15.52 -5.05 10.11
CA ILE A 106 16.43 -5.94 9.39
C ILE A 106 17.77 -6.05 10.12
N GLN A 107 18.34 -4.92 10.55
CA GLN A 107 19.62 -4.88 11.26
C GLN A 107 19.55 -5.64 12.60
N PHE A 108 18.46 -5.50 13.37
CA PHE A 108 18.30 -6.15 14.67
C PHE A 108 18.01 -7.66 14.56
N ARG A 109 17.21 -8.09 13.58
CA ARG A 109 16.79 -9.49 13.48
C ARG A 109 17.90 -10.43 13.00
N LYS A 110 18.91 -9.93 12.28
CA LYS A 110 20.05 -10.71 11.72
C LYS A 110 19.59 -11.98 10.97
N LYS A 111 18.39 -11.95 10.40
CA LYS A 111 17.75 -13.02 9.63
C LYS A 111 17.17 -12.42 8.36
N ALA A 112 16.95 -13.26 7.34
CA ALA A 112 16.24 -12.82 6.15
C ALA A 112 14.81 -12.39 6.54
N ILE A 113 14.47 -11.13 6.21
CA ILE A 113 13.14 -10.56 6.43
C ILE A 113 12.41 -10.48 5.10
N GLN A 114 11.11 -10.72 5.12
CA GLN A 114 10.23 -10.55 3.97
C GLN A 114 9.12 -9.56 4.31
N LEU A 115 8.76 -8.71 3.35
CA LEU A 115 7.50 -7.96 3.41
C LEU A 115 6.38 -8.82 2.85
N CYS A 116 5.20 -8.75 3.44
CA CYS A 116 4.03 -9.47 2.99
C CYS A 116 2.83 -8.52 2.92
N ALA A 117 2.13 -8.51 1.79
CA ALA A 117 0.94 -7.71 1.55
C ALA A 117 -0.06 -8.53 0.73
N HIS A 118 -1.27 -8.02 0.57
CA HIS A 118 -2.26 -8.61 -0.31
C HIS A 118 -2.36 -7.79 -1.60
N ASN A 119 -1.96 -8.37 -2.74
CA ASN A 119 -1.77 -7.65 -4.01
C ASN A 119 -0.67 -6.58 -3.97
N GLY A 120 0.24 -6.65 -3.00
CA GLY A 120 1.29 -5.64 -2.83
C GLY A 120 2.30 -5.56 -3.96
N LYS A 121 2.49 -6.63 -4.75
CA LYS A 121 3.36 -6.57 -5.95
C LYS A 121 2.78 -5.69 -7.04
N GLU A 122 1.46 -5.58 -7.12
CA GLU A 122 0.77 -4.73 -8.09
C GLU A 122 0.41 -3.34 -7.52
N PHE A 123 0.46 -3.17 -6.19
CA PHE A 123 0.08 -1.93 -5.52
C PHE A 123 1.11 -1.45 -4.48
N ASP A 124 1.08 -1.95 -3.25
CA ASP A 124 1.78 -1.39 -2.09
C ASP A 124 3.28 -1.13 -2.32
N TYR A 125 4.03 -2.15 -2.72
CA TYR A 125 5.48 -2.07 -2.86
C TYR A 125 5.93 -1.06 -3.93
N PRO A 126 5.45 -1.13 -5.18
CA PRO A 126 5.81 -0.13 -6.18
C PRO A 126 5.25 1.26 -5.85
N TYR A 127 4.11 1.36 -5.15
CA TYR A 127 3.56 2.64 -4.74
C TYR A 127 4.49 3.34 -3.74
N ILE A 128 4.89 2.66 -2.66
CA ILE A 128 5.83 3.19 -1.66
C ILE A 128 7.14 3.62 -2.32
N ALA A 129 7.74 2.75 -3.16
CA ALA A 129 9.00 3.06 -3.83
C ALA A 129 8.91 4.30 -4.73
N ARG A 130 7.83 4.44 -5.51
CA ARG A 130 7.58 5.64 -6.34
C ARG A 130 7.37 6.89 -5.50
N ARG A 131 6.63 6.80 -4.39
CA ARG A 131 6.42 7.94 -3.49
C ARG A 131 7.70 8.36 -2.77
N MET A 132 8.58 7.42 -2.43
CA MET A 132 9.93 7.74 -1.92
C MET A 132 10.74 8.53 -2.94
N LEU A 133 10.74 8.11 -4.23
CA LEU A 133 11.41 8.87 -5.29
C LEU A 133 10.83 10.28 -5.46
N ILE A 134 9.50 10.42 -5.46
CA ILE A 134 8.82 11.73 -5.57
C ILE A 134 9.19 12.64 -4.39
N ASN A 135 9.29 12.08 -3.19
CA ASN A 135 9.72 12.79 -1.98
C ASN A 135 11.25 12.93 -1.86
N LYS A 136 12.02 12.47 -2.85
CA LYS A 136 13.50 12.49 -2.85
C LYS A 136 14.13 11.77 -1.65
N LEU A 137 13.49 10.71 -1.20
CA LEU A 137 13.95 9.85 -0.12
C LEU A 137 14.66 8.61 -0.67
N PRO A 138 15.68 8.08 0.04
CA PRO A 138 16.28 6.81 -0.32
C PRO A 138 15.24 5.69 -0.19
N ILE A 139 15.29 4.73 -1.11
CA ILE A 139 14.43 3.55 -1.08
C ILE A 139 15.13 2.47 -0.23
N PRO A 140 14.47 1.88 0.77
CA PRO A 140 15.01 0.74 1.50
C PRO A 140 15.37 -0.40 0.54
N GLY A 141 16.52 -1.05 0.77
CA GLY A 141 17.01 -2.09 -0.14
C GLY A 141 16.07 -3.28 -0.36
N ILE A 142 15.10 -3.50 0.53
CA ILE A 142 14.05 -4.52 0.38
C ILE A 142 12.97 -4.15 -0.66
N LEU A 143 12.75 -2.86 -0.89
CA LEU A 143 11.83 -2.33 -1.90
C LEU A 143 12.53 -1.99 -3.22
N ASP A 144 13.84 -1.74 -3.20
CA ASP A 144 14.64 -1.53 -4.41
C ASP A 144 14.89 -2.86 -5.14
N ASN A 145 14.00 -3.20 -6.07
CA ASN A 145 14.00 -4.51 -6.75
C ASN A 145 14.27 -4.42 -8.25
N ALA A 146 14.60 -3.24 -8.78
CA ALA A 146 14.92 -3.09 -10.19
C ALA A 146 16.14 -3.95 -10.57
N GLY A 147 15.98 -4.82 -11.57
CA GLY A 147 17.05 -5.69 -12.05
C GLY A 147 17.38 -6.90 -11.17
N LYS A 148 16.72 -7.07 -10.01
CA LYS A 148 16.85 -8.27 -9.19
C LYS A 148 16.15 -9.46 -9.82
N LYS A 149 16.70 -10.65 -9.62
CA LYS A 149 16.07 -11.91 -10.06
C LYS A 149 14.91 -12.25 -9.12
N PRO A 150 13.87 -12.97 -9.59
CA PRO A 150 12.69 -13.25 -8.78
C PRO A 150 12.97 -13.88 -7.40
N TRP A 151 14.01 -14.70 -7.27
CA TRP A 151 14.40 -15.34 -6.01
C TRP A 151 15.22 -14.45 -5.06
N GLU A 152 15.66 -13.27 -5.52
CA GLU A 152 16.35 -12.27 -4.69
C GLU A 152 15.36 -11.27 -4.07
N VAL A 153 14.10 -11.30 -4.51
CA VAL A 153 13.04 -10.39 -4.07
C VAL A 153 12.41 -10.91 -2.78
N ALA A 154 12.55 -10.16 -1.70
CA ALA A 154 11.99 -10.49 -0.39
C ALA A 154 10.56 -9.95 -0.19
N LEU A 155 9.75 -9.97 -1.26
CA LEU A 155 8.37 -9.48 -1.28
C LEU A 155 7.40 -10.65 -1.50
N LEU A 156 6.63 -10.97 -0.47
CA LEU A 156 5.54 -11.93 -0.49
C LEU A 156 4.24 -11.23 -0.86
N ASP A 157 3.40 -11.94 -1.62
CA ASP A 157 2.07 -11.46 -2.00
C ASP A 157 1.04 -12.57 -1.76
N THR A 158 0.12 -12.34 -0.83
CA THR A 158 -0.89 -13.34 -0.47
C THR A 158 -1.88 -13.61 -1.59
N LEU A 159 -2.12 -12.64 -2.50
CA LEU A 159 -2.95 -12.87 -3.68
C LEU A 159 -2.23 -13.80 -4.67
N GLU A 160 -0.93 -13.62 -4.88
CA GLU A 160 -0.14 -14.55 -5.70
C GLU A 160 -0.13 -15.96 -5.13
N LEU A 161 0.03 -16.09 -3.81
CA LEU A 161 -0.05 -17.39 -3.12
C LEU A 161 -1.42 -18.05 -3.29
N TRP A 162 -2.50 -17.27 -3.34
CA TRP A 162 -3.86 -17.77 -3.59
C TRP A 162 -4.08 -18.25 -5.02
N LYS A 163 -3.40 -17.66 -6.01
CA LYS A 163 -3.64 -17.97 -7.43
C LYS A 163 -3.36 -19.44 -7.77
N PHE A 164 -2.42 -20.12 -7.08
CA PHE A 164 -1.99 -21.49 -7.42
C PHE A 164 -1.70 -21.70 -8.92
N GLY A 165 -1.25 -20.65 -9.63
CA GLY A 165 -1.00 -20.65 -11.08
C GLY A 165 -2.17 -20.13 -11.94
N ASP A 166 -3.35 -19.89 -11.38
CA ASP A 166 -4.48 -19.24 -12.07
C ASP A 166 -4.31 -17.71 -12.06
N ASN A 167 -3.75 -17.18 -13.14
CA ASN A 167 -3.55 -15.75 -13.32
C ASN A 167 -4.85 -14.92 -13.40
N LYS A 168 -6.02 -15.55 -13.50
CA LYS A 168 -7.33 -14.86 -13.53
C LYS A 168 -8.03 -14.80 -12.17
N ALA A 169 -7.51 -15.50 -11.16
CA ALA A 169 -8.12 -15.62 -9.84
C ALA A 169 -7.83 -14.41 -8.94
N TYR A 170 -8.31 -13.22 -9.30
CA TYR A 170 -8.35 -12.11 -8.35
C TYR A 170 -9.35 -12.43 -7.22
N THR A 171 -8.93 -12.22 -5.98
CA THR A 171 -9.78 -12.33 -4.80
C THR A 171 -9.47 -11.20 -3.85
N SER A 172 -10.48 -10.74 -3.12
CA SER A 172 -10.26 -9.72 -2.09
C SER A 172 -9.82 -10.35 -0.77
N LEU A 173 -9.01 -9.64 0.00
CA LEU A 173 -8.63 -10.06 1.34
C LEU A 173 -9.85 -10.34 2.23
N ASN A 174 -10.92 -9.55 2.08
CA ASN A 174 -12.18 -9.75 2.80
C ASN A 174 -12.85 -11.09 2.49
N LEU A 175 -12.89 -11.47 1.21
CA LEU A 175 -13.44 -12.76 0.81
C LEU A 175 -12.61 -13.92 1.38
N LEU A 176 -11.28 -13.79 1.33
CA LEU A 176 -10.38 -14.77 1.93
C LEU A 176 -10.59 -14.89 3.45
N ALA A 177 -10.64 -13.76 4.16
CA ALA A 177 -10.88 -13.74 5.60
C ALA A 177 -12.19 -14.46 5.96
N PHE A 178 -13.28 -14.17 5.24
CA PHE A 178 -14.57 -14.81 5.44
C PHE A 178 -14.51 -16.33 5.21
N ILE A 179 -13.92 -16.78 4.10
CA ILE A 179 -13.83 -18.22 3.77
C ILE A 179 -12.95 -18.97 4.78
N PHE A 180 -11.92 -18.33 5.32
CA PHE A 180 -11.04 -18.92 6.34
C PHE A 180 -11.60 -18.80 7.77
N GLY A 181 -12.81 -18.25 7.97
CA GLY A 181 -13.40 -18.07 9.29
C GLY A 181 -12.64 -17.07 10.17
N LEU A 182 -11.91 -16.14 9.55
CA LEU A 182 -11.23 -15.04 10.23
C LEU A 182 -12.21 -13.86 10.42
N PRO A 183 -12.06 -13.06 11.48
CA PRO A 183 -12.82 -11.83 11.61
C PRO A 183 -12.60 -10.95 10.39
N SER A 184 -13.69 -10.45 9.81
CA SER A 184 -13.59 -9.56 8.65
C SER A 184 -12.99 -8.22 9.08
N PRO A 185 -12.07 -7.64 8.29
CA PRO A 185 -11.59 -6.28 8.52
C PRO A 185 -12.67 -5.22 8.23
N LYS A 186 -13.73 -5.57 7.49
CA LYS A 186 -14.75 -4.65 6.97
C LYS A 186 -16.01 -4.64 7.82
N GLN A 187 -16.17 -3.65 8.68
CA GLN A 187 -17.50 -3.29 9.18
C GLN A 187 -17.89 -1.83 8.88
N ASP A 188 -16.94 -0.89 8.88
CA ASP A 188 -17.29 0.55 8.79
C ASP A 188 -16.60 1.35 7.67
N MET A 189 -15.64 0.76 6.94
CA MET A 189 -14.85 1.48 5.91
C MET A 189 -14.33 0.55 4.82
N ASP A 190 -14.20 1.07 3.59
CA ASP A 190 -13.45 0.44 2.50
C ASP A 190 -12.51 1.45 1.82
N GLY A 191 -11.56 0.92 1.02
CA GLY A 191 -10.53 1.74 0.36
C GLY A 191 -11.06 2.87 -0.55
N SER A 192 -12.30 2.78 -1.04
CA SER A 192 -12.89 3.87 -1.83
C SER A 192 -13.33 5.07 -0.98
N MET A 193 -13.47 4.87 0.33
CA MET A 193 -13.88 5.89 1.29
C MET A 193 -12.69 6.66 1.89
N VAL A 194 -11.46 6.18 1.71
CA VAL A 194 -10.23 6.73 2.33
C VAL A 194 -10.00 8.19 1.94
N GLY A 195 -10.14 8.51 0.65
CA GLY A 195 -9.96 9.87 0.17
C GLY A 195 -10.94 10.87 0.79
N ASP A 196 -12.20 10.46 0.97
CA ASP A 196 -13.23 11.29 1.59
C ASP A 196 -13.01 11.41 3.10
N ALA A 197 -12.70 10.31 3.78
CA ALA A 197 -12.38 10.31 5.21
C ALA A 197 -11.18 11.23 5.52
N TYR A 198 -10.19 11.27 4.63
CA TYR A 198 -9.02 12.12 4.79
C TYR A 198 -9.33 13.60 4.49
N TRP A 199 -9.86 13.90 3.30
CA TRP A 199 -10.00 15.28 2.84
C TRP A 199 -11.26 16.00 3.34
N LYS A 200 -12.36 15.27 3.58
CA LYS A 200 -13.65 15.86 4.00
C LYS A 200 -13.83 15.77 5.51
N ASP A 201 -13.58 14.58 6.07
CA ASP A 201 -13.86 14.30 7.47
C ASP A 201 -12.65 14.62 8.37
N GLY A 202 -11.43 14.60 7.83
CA GLY A 202 -10.19 14.79 8.59
C GLY A 202 -9.92 13.65 9.59
N ASP A 203 -10.53 12.48 9.37
CA ASP A 203 -10.56 11.37 10.33
C ASP A 203 -9.41 10.39 10.10
N LEU A 204 -8.20 10.86 10.42
CA LEU A 204 -6.97 10.06 10.33
C LEU A 204 -7.02 8.83 11.26
N ASP A 205 -7.63 8.96 12.44
CA ASP A 205 -7.69 7.86 13.41
C ASP A 205 -8.50 6.68 12.86
N ARG A 206 -9.63 6.94 12.19
CA ARG A 206 -10.42 5.91 11.51
C ARG A 206 -9.63 5.23 10.40
N ILE A 207 -8.86 5.98 9.62
CA ILE A 207 -8.01 5.45 8.54
C ILE A 207 -6.93 4.52 9.14
N VAL A 208 -6.29 4.92 10.24
CA VAL A 208 -5.29 4.11 10.92
C VAL A 208 -5.88 2.81 11.46
N GLN A 209 -7.05 2.89 12.11
CA GLN A 209 -7.74 1.70 12.62
C GLN A 209 -8.13 0.73 11.50
N TYR A 210 -8.51 1.25 10.33
CA TYR A 210 -8.81 0.45 9.15
C TYR A 210 -7.56 -0.24 8.58
N CYS A 211 -6.46 0.51 8.39
CA CYS A 211 -5.20 0.00 7.83
C CYS A 211 -4.50 -1.05 8.74
N CYS A 212 -4.72 -0.98 10.05
CA CYS A 212 -4.05 -1.83 11.03
C CYS A 212 -4.83 -3.08 11.45
N ARG A 213 -5.95 -3.40 10.79
CA ARG A 213 -6.84 -4.52 11.12
C ARG A 213 -6.49 -5.83 10.43
#